data_AF-A0A3P7NGR1-F1
#
_entry.id   AF-A0A3P7NGR1-F1
#
_cell.length_a   1.000
_cell.length_b   1.000
_cell.length_c   1.000
_cell.angle_alpha   90.00
_cell.angle_beta   90.00
_cell.angle_gamma   90.00
#
_symmetry.space_group_name_H-M   'P 1'
#
loop_
_entity.id
_entity.type
_entity.pdbx_description
1 polymer ?
#
loop_
_entity_poly.entity_id
_entity_poly.type
_entity_poly.pdbx_seq_one_letter_code
_entity_poly.pdbx_strand_id
1 'polypeptide(L)'
;MVPENSYPWQAGLPASLQTYRPPRPRPYMRPASEPLPSHAESYNPPPEFLLSSEEERAFIRAWRDKVKDNQAAHVMPLLPRKYDCLRHVPFCERYLREREERIKDLVMAARVEKQQVHTTPEALLPEIPSLADLRPYPSHQGLEYRSPHAAKQTNVAAKTTGLLRRKKTVPASDAVKAEGDTDEQRDEEEDDEEEEEESQVPYAFVAWNPNHELHLVAAAM
;
A
#
# COMPACT_ATOMS: atom_id res chain seq x y z
N MET A 1 -36.58 -31.69 -26.98
CA MET A 1 -35.78 -30.62 -27.62
C MET A 1 -34.36 -31.13 -27.74
N VAL A 2 -33.94 -31.53 -28.93
CA VAL A 2 -32.59 -32.02 -29.24
C VAL A 2 -31.70 -30.79 -29.47
N PRO A 3 -30.51 -30.68 -28.85
CA PRO A 3 -29.63 -29.56 -29.11
C PRO A 3 -29.07 -29.65 -30.54
N GLU A 4 -29.26 -28.59 -31.34
CA GLU A 4 -28.89 -28.48 -32.77
C GLU A 4 -27.38 -28.54 -33.08
N ASN A 5 -26.52 -28.85 -32.10
CA ASN A 5 -25.07 -28.87 -32.28
C ASN A 5 -24.51 -30.30 -32.07
N SER A 6 -24.85 -31.24 -32.94
CA SER A 6 -24.10 -32.51 -33.02
C SER A 6 -22.91 -32.33 -33.96
N TYR A 7 -21.70 -32.45 -33.43
CA TYR A 7 -20.50 -32.35 -34.24
C TYR A 7 -20.28 -33.66 -35.03
N PRO A 8 -19.73 -33.61 -36.26
CA PRO A 8 -19.58 -34.80 -37.11
C PRO A 8 -18.72 -35.90 -36.49
N TRP A 9 -17.78 -35.56 -35.60
CA TRP A 9 -16.96 -36.53 -34.87
C TRP A 9 -17.73 -37.30 -33.78
N GLN A 10 -18.88 -36.78 -33.31
CA GLN A 10 -19.72 -37.43 -32.30
C GLN A 10 -20.55 -38.58 -32.89
N ALA A 11 -20.79 -38.57 -34.21
CA ALA A 11 -21.55 -39.61 -34.90
C ALA A 11 -20.85 -40.99 -34.87
N GLY A 12 -19.52 -41.02 -34.69
CA GLY A 12 -18.73 -42.25 -34.58
C GLY A 12 -18.69 -42.86 -33.17
N LEU A 13 -19.26 -42.19 -32.17
CA LEU A 13 -19.27 -42.69 -30.79
C LEU A 13 -20.47 -43.63 -30.55
N PRO A 14 -20.31 -44.66 -29.70
CA PRO A 14 -21.45 -45.47 -29.26
C PRO A 14 -22.49 -44.59 -28.55
N ALA A 15 -23.78 -44.92 -28.68
CA ALA A 15 -24.89 -44.12 -28.17
C ALA A 15 -24.77 -43.75 -26.67
N SER A 16 -24.14 -44.62 -25.87
CA SER A 16 -23.85 -44.36 -24.46
C SER A 16 -22.86 -43.20 -24.23
N LEU A 17 -21.89 -43.03 -25.14
CA LEU A 17 -20.89 -41.96 -25.11
C LEU A 17 -21.35 -40.67 -25.79
N GLN A 18 -22.32 -40.74 -26.70
CA GLN A 18 -22.90 -39.54 -27.35
C GLN A 18 -23.53 -38.58 -26.33
N THR A 19 -24.10 -39.12 -25.24
CA THR A 19 -24.66 -38.35 -24.13
C THR A 19 -23.86 -38.43 -22.84
N TYR A 20 -22.70 -39.11 -22.85
CA TYR A 20 -21.89 -39.27 -21.65
C TYR A 20 -21.26 -37.94 -21.27
N ARG A 21 -21.73 -37.39 -20.15
CA ARG A 21 -21.06 -36.31 -19.45
C ARG A 21 -20.46 -36.92 -18.19
N PRO A 22 -19.12 -37.02 -18.08
CA PRO A 22 -18.51 -37.57 -16.86
C PRO A 22 -19.04 -36.80 -15.64
N PRO A 23 -19.35 -37.49 -14.53
CA PRO A 23 -19.81 -36.83 -13.32
C PRO A 23 -18.73 -35.83 -12.89
N ARG A 24 -19.11 -34.56 -12.81
CA ARG A 24 -18.18 -33.52 -12.38
C ARG A 24 -17.84 -33.76 -10.91
N PRO A 25 -16.56 -33.93 -10.53
CA PRO A 25 -16.19 -34.05 -9.13
C PRO A 25 -16.72 -32.82 -8.39
N ARG A 26 -17.41 -33.04 -7.27
CA ARG A 26 -17.91 -31.97 -6.42
C ARG A 26 -16.87 -31.67 -5.34
N PRO A 27 -16.56 -30.40 -5.07
CA PRO A 27 -17.05 -29.19 -5.75
C PRO A 27 -16.44 -29.03 -7.16
N TYR A 28 -17.29 -28.73 -8.16
CA TYR A 28 -16.84 -28.49 -9.53
C TYR A 28 -16.17 -27.12 -9.60
N MET A 29 -14.85 -27.10 -9.60
CA MET A 29 -14.09 -25.87 -9.76
C MET A 29 -13.97 -25.54 -11.25
N ARG A 30 -14.59 -24.43 -11.65
CA ARG A 30 -14.47 -23.94 -13.03
C ARG A 30 -13.03 -23.49 -13.29
N PRO A 31 -12.54 -23.66 -14.53
CA PRO A 31 -11.31 -23.01 -14.91
C PRO A 31 -11.40 -21.50 -14.82
N ALA A 32 -10.28 -20.87 -14.44
CA ALA A 32 -10.12 -19.44 -14.54
C ALA A 32 -10.51 -19.01 -15.96
N SER A 33 -11.44 -18.08 -16.08
CA SER A 33 -11.77 -17.47 -17.37
C SER A 33 -10.56 -16.68 -17.85
N GLU A 34 -10.38 -16.64 -19.17
CA GLU A 34 -9.46 -15.66 -19.74
C GLU A 34 -9.97 -14.26 -19.37
N PRO A 35 -9.05 -13.32 -19.03
CA PRO A 35 -9.42 -11.95 -18.82
C PRO A 35 -10.04 -11.38 -20.09
N LEU A 36 -10.90 -10.37 -19.93
CA LEU A 36 -11.42 -9.64 -21.08
C LEU A 36 -10.25 -8.93 -21.78
N PRO A 37 -10.28 -8.86 -23.13
CA PRO A 37 -9.24 -8.17 -23.88
C PRO A 37 -9.17 -6.70 -23.44
N SER A 38 -7.95 -6.21 -23.22
CA SER A 38 -7.67 -4.84 -22.76
C SER A 38 -7.25 -3.94 -23.92
N HIS A 39 -7.17 -2.64 -23.68
CA HIS A 39 -6.73 -1.64 -24.67
C HIS A 39 -5.33 -1.92 -25.21
N ALA A 40 -4.45 -2.54 -24.41
CA ALA A 40 -3.10 -2.92 -24.82
C ALA A 40 -3.07 -3.98 -25.94
N GLU A 41 -4.13 -4.79 -26.08
CA GLU A 41 -4.25 -5.82 -27.12
C GLU A 41 -4.97 -5.32 -28.38
N SER A 42 -5.49 -4.08 -28.34
CA SER A 42 -6.09 -3.45 -29.50
C SER A 42 -5.03 -3.19 -30.59
N TYR A 43 -5.45 -3.27 -31.85
CA TYR A 43 -4.58 -2.87 -32.97
C TYR A 43 -4.32 -1.36 -33.02
N ASN A 44 -5.18 -0.55 -32.39
CA ASN A 44 -5.08 0.90 -32.33
C ASN A 44 -5.28 1.38 -30.87
N PRO A 45 -4.27 1.15 -30.00
CA PRO A 45 -4.33 1.60 -28.62
C PRO A 45 -4.13 3.13 -28.52
N PRO A 46 -4.57 3.76 -27.42
CA PRO A 46 -4.24 5.15 -27.12
C PRO A 46 -2.71 5.33 -27.01
N PRO A 47 -2.18 6.53 -27.27
CA PRO A 47 -0.73 6.78 -27.24
C PRO A 47 -0.11 6.53 -25.86
N GLU A 48 -0.87 6.63 -24.77
CA GLU A 48 -0.42 6.36 -23.40
C GLU A 48 0.06 4.91 -23.19
N PHE A 49 -0.47 3.98 -23.99
CA PHE A 49 -0.09 2.57 -23.93
C PHE A 49 1.10 2.24 -24.81
N LEU A 50 1.52 3.14 -25.71
CA LEU A 50 2.65 2.91 -26.58
C LEU A 50 3.94 3.18 -25.81
N LEU A 51 4.81 2.18 -25.78
CA LEU A 51 6.11 2.28 -25.12
C LEU A 51 7.09 2.99 -26.04
N SER A 52 7.99 3.78 -25.45
CA SER A 52 9.18 4.26 -26.15
C SER A 52 10.11 3.09 -26.48
N SER A 53 10.97 3.26 -27.49
CA SER A 53 11.91 2.20 -27.88
C SER A 53 12.88 1.77 -26.77
N GLU A 54 13.13 2.64 -25.79
CA GLU A 54 13.98 2.35 -24.63
C GLU A 54 13.24 1.54 -23.58
N GLU A 55 11.99 1.91 -23.30
CA GLU A 55 11.09 1.19 -22.39
C GLU A 55 10.76 -0.20 -22.93
N GLU A 56 10.53 -0.36 -24.24
CA GLU A 56 10.34 -1.68 -24.86
C GLU A 56 11.54 -2.60 -24.60
N ARG A 57 12.77 -2.09 -24.77
CA ARG A 57 14.00 -2.87 -24.52
C ARG A 57 14.18 -3.16 -23.03
N ALA A 58 13.87 -2.20 -22.15
CA ALA A 58 13.90 -2.41 -20.70
C ALA A 58 12.90 -3.48 -20.28
N PHE A 59 11.68 -3.43 -20.83
CA PHE A 59 10.64 -4.40 -20.59
C PHE A 59 11.02 -5.82 -21.06
N ILE A 60 11.57 -5.95 -22.27
CA ILE A 60 12.05 -7.25 -22.80
C ILE A 60 13.17 -7.82 -21.93
N ARG A 61 14.08 -6.97 -21.42
CA ARG A 61 15.15 -7.37 -20.49
C ARG A 61 14.57 -7.86 -19.16
N ALA A 62 13.72 -7.06 -18.54
CA ALA A 62 13.06 -7.41 -17.28
C ALA A 62 12.23 -8.70 -17.40
N TRP A 63 11.52 -8.90 -18.51
CA TRP A 63 10.81 -10.15 -18.78
C TRP A 63 11.78 -11.32 -18.89
N ARG A 64 12.86 -11.18 -19.66
CA ARG A 64 13.86 -12.25 -19.84
C ARG A 64 14.47 -12.66 -18.51
N ASP A 65 14.70 -11.72 -17.59
CA ASP A 65 15.25 -12.01 -16.27
C ASP A 65 14.21 -12.70 -15.38
N LYS A 66 12.95 -12.25 -15.37
CA LYS A 66 11.85 -12.95 -14.67
C LYS A 66 11.64 -14.39 -15.16
N VAL A 67 11.85 -14.65 -16.45
CA VAL A 67 11.77 -16.01 -17.01
C VAL A 67 12.92 -16.89 -16.51
N LYS A 68 14.14 -16.35 -16.39
CA LYS A 68 15.26 -17.11 -15.81
C LYS A 68 14.99 -17.47 -14.34
N ASP A 69 14.37 -16.56 -13.61
CA ASP A 69 14.05 -16.73 -12.19
C ASP A 69 12.77 -17.59 -11.96
N ASN A 70 12.17 -18.15 -13.03
CA ASN A 70 10.90 -18.91 -13.00
C ASN A 70 9.71 -18.13 -12.38
N GLN A 71 9.78 -16.80 -12.36
CA GLN A 71 8.72 -15.93 -11.83
C GLN A 71 7.65 -15.58 -12.88
N ALA A 72 7.98 -15.71 -14.16
CA ALA A 72 7.08 -15.38 -15.27
C ALA A 72 6.93 -16.56 -16.26
N ALA A 73 5.83 -16.54 -17.02
CA ALA A 73 5.59 -17.50 -18.10
C ALA A 73 6.67 -17.41 -19.19
N HIS A 74 6.99 -18.55 -19.82
CA HIS A 74 7.96 -18.64 -20.92
C HIS A 74 7.43 -18.04 -22.23
N VAL A 75 6.13 -17.73 -22.29
CA VAL A 75 5.55 -16.85 -23.29
C VAL A 75 5.85 -15.40 -22.91
N MET A 76 6.62 -14.71 -23.78
CA MET A 76 6.72 -13.24 -23.79
C MET A 76 5.33 -12.65 -23.67
N PRO A 77 5.01 -11.49 -23.09
CA PRO A 77 3.67 -10.88 -23.17
C PRO A 77 3.49 -10.06 -24.46
N LEU A 78 2.24 -9.70 -24.80
CA LEU A 78 1.95 -8.90 -25.99
C LEU A 78 2.38 -7.45 -25.76
N LEU A 79 3.26 -6.94 -26.61
CA LEU A 79 3.66 -5.54 -26.59
C LEU A 79 2.64 -4.70 -27.37
N PRO A 80 2.10 -3.61 -26.78
CA PRO A 80 1.15 -2.75 -27.44
C PRO A 80 1.79 -2.09 -28.65
N ARG A 81 1.16 -2.25 -29.81
CA ARG A 81 1.60 -1.66 -31.08
C ARG A 81 0.42 -1.06 -31.79
N LYS A 82 0.63 0.14 -32.34
CA LYS A 82 -0.36 0.83 -33.13
C LYS A 82 -0.17 0.52 -34.60
N TYR A 83 -1.26 0.13 -35.25
CA TYR A 83 -1.37 -0.05 -36.69
C TYR A 83 -2.45 0.89 -37.22
N ASP A 84 -2.20 1.55 -38.35
CA ASP A 84 -3.14 2.51 -38.91
C ASP A 84 -4.43 1.85 -39.41
N CYS A 85 -4.34 0.60 -39.91
CA CYS A 85 -5.45 -0.15 -40.48
C CYS A 85 -5.37 -1.63 -40.09
N LEU A 86 -6.53 -2.29 -39.96
CA LEU A 86 -6.62 -3.72 -39.62
C LEU A 86 -5.88 -4.64 -40.60
N ARG A 87 -5.76 -4.24 -41.88
CA ARG A 87 -5.03 -4.99 -42.91
C ARG A 87 -3.52 -5.06 -42.67
N HIS A 88 -2.96 -4.11 -41.91
CA HIS A 88 -1.53 -4.09 -41.57
C HIS A 88 -1.19 -4.92 -40.34
N VAL A 89 -2.21 -5.42 -39.62
CA VAL A 89 -1.99 -6.20 -38.40
C VAL A 89 -1.38 -7.55 -38.77
N PRO A 90 -0.16 -7.86 -38.30
CA PRO A 90 0.47 -9.14 -38.58
C PRO A 90 -0.18 -10.25 -37.77
N PHE A 91 0.06 -11.49 -38.20
CA PHE A 91 -0.30 -12.65 -37.40
C PHE A 91 0.50 -12.64 -36.08
N CYS A 92 -0.16 -12.92 -34.95
CA CYS A 92 0.50 -13.01 -33.67
C CYS A 92 1.30 -14.31 -33.55
N GLU A 93 2.63 -14.25 -33.72
CA GLU A 93 3.51 -15.42 -33.63
C GLU A 93 3.39 -16.17 -32.29
N ARG A 94 3.04 -15.45 -31.22
CA ARG A 94 2.90 -15.98 -29.87
C ARG A 94 1.60 -16.76 -29.66
N TYR A 95 0.61 -16.61 -30.54
CA TYR A 95 -0.73 -17.17 -30.40
C TYR A 95 -0.72 -18.68 -30.13
N LEU A 96 0.07 -19.44 -30.88
CA LEU A 96 0.14 -20.90 -30.71
C LEU A 96 0.68 -21.28 -29.33
N ARG A 97 1.68 -20.55 -28.83
CA ARG A 97 2.32 -20.83 -27.54
C ARG A 97 1.40 -20.42 -26.38
N GLU A 98 0.71 -19.29 -26.50
CA GLU A 98 -0.34 -18.88 -25.53
C GLU A 98 -1.44 -19.94 -25.40
N ARG A 99 -1.91 -20.50 -26.53
CA ARG A 99 -2.93 -21.56 -26.52
C ARG A 99 -2.41 -22.87 -25.94
N GLU A 100 -1.16 -23.23 -26.24
CA GLU A 100 -0.52 -24.40 -25.66
C GLU A 100 -0.41 -24.30 -24.13
N GLU A 101 0.15 -23.19 -23.61
CA GLU A 101 0.27 -22.95 -22.17
C GLU A 101 -1.11 -22.95 -21.49
N ARG A 102 -2.10 -22.35 -22.14
CA ARG A 102 -3.48 -22.35 -21.65
C ARG A 102 -4.08 -23.76 -21.52
N ILE A 103 -3.88 -24.63 -22.50
CA ILE A 103 -4.35 -26.02 -22.46
C ILE A 103 -3.63 -26.78 -21.33
N LYS A 104 -2.32 -26.55 -21.19
CA LYS A 104 -1.51 -27.09 -20.11
C LYS A 104 -2.05 -26.68 -18.74
N ASP A 105 -2.37 -25.41 -18.53
CA ASP A 105 -2.98 -24.92 -17.29
C ASP A 105 -4.39 -25.49 -17.06
N LEU A 106 -5.17 -25.68 -18.12
CA LEU A 106 -6.50 -26.27 -18.03
C LEU A 106 -6.47 -27.73 -17.56
N VAL A 107 -5.48 -28.49 -18.02
CA VAL A 107 -5.39 -29.94 -17.74
C VAL A 107 -4.59 -30.23 -16.49
N MET A 108 -3.48 -29.51 -16.25
CA MET A 108 -2.48 -29.89 -15.25
C MET A 108 -2.51 -29.05 -13.97
N ALA A 109 -3.05 -27.82 -13.99
CA ALA A 109 -3.02 -26.97 -12.81
C ALA A 109 -4.00 -27.43 -11.72
N ALA A 110 -3.53 -27.47 -10.46
CA ALA A 110 -4.38 -27.65 -9.31
C ALA A 110 -5.32 -26.45 -9.14
N ARG A 111 -6.59 -26.71 -8.83
CA ARG A 111 -7.63 -25.68 -8.69
C ARG A 111 -7.97 -25.51 -7.21
N VAL A 112 -7.98 -24.26 -6.73
CA VAL A 112 -8.35 -23.90 -5.36
C VAL A 112 -9.25 -22.68 -5.41
N GLU A 113 -10.39 -22.73 -4.73
CA GLU A 113 -11.28 -21.58 -4.57
C GLU A 113 -10.69 -20.65 -3.50
N LYS A 114 -10.23 -19.46 -3.93
CA LYS A 114 -9.76 -18.43 -3.00
C LYS A 114 -10.95 -17.56 -2.61
N GLN A 115 -11.29 -17.55 -1.32
CA GLN A 115 -12.28 -16.61 -0.79
C GLN A 115 -11.69 -15.21 -0.79
N GLN A 116 -12.16 -14.35 -1.70
CA GLN A 116 -11.81 -12.94 -1.71
C GLN A 116 -12.76 -12.16 -0.80
N VAL A 117 -12.17 -11.54 0.23
CA VAL A 117 -12.89 -10.67 1.15
C VAL A 117 -13.03 -9.29 0.49
N HIS A 118 -14.25 -8.90 0.16
CA HIS A 118 -14.57 -7.61 -0.46
C HIS A 118 -14.86 -6.58 0.65
N THR A 119 -13.83 -6.13 1.36
CA THR A 119 -13.96 -5.13 2.43
C THR A 119 -13.42 -3.79 1.95
N THR A 120 -14.11 -2.70 2.31
CA THR A 120 -13.58 -1.33 2.08
C THR A 120 -12.41 -1.07 3.03
N PRO A 121 -11.42 -0.24 2.65
CA PRO A 121 -10.29 0.04 3.52
C PRO A 121 -10.72 0.65 4.88
N GLU A 122 -11.81 1.42 4.88
CA GLU A 122 -12.39 2.03 6.08
C GLU A 122 -12.97 1.00 7.05
N ALA A 123 -13.59 -0.07 6.55
CA ALA A 123 -14.16 -1.14 7.38
C ALA A 123 -13.10 -2.06 8.02
N LEU A 124 -11.82 -1.89 7.65
CA LEU A 124 -10.70 -2.54 8.35
C LEU A 124 -10.39 -1.87 9.69
N LEU A 125 -10.78 -0.60 9.85
CA LEU A 125 -10.54 0.17 11.07
C LEU A 125 -11.70 -0.01 12.06
N PRO A 126 -11.42 -0.09 13.37
CA PRO A 126 -12.47 -0.07 14.38
C PRO A 126 -13.17 1.29 14.40
N GLU A 127 -14.40 1.33 14.92
CA GLU A 127 -15.11 2.58 15.16
C GLU A 127 -14.42 3.33 16.34
N ILE A 128 -13.63 4.35 16.01
CA ILE A 128 -12.96 5.21 17.00
C ILE A 128 -13.89 6.42 17.26
N PRO A 129 -14.19 6.76 18.54
CA PRO A 129 -14.97 7.95 18.85
C PRO A 129 -14.24 9.21 18.36
N SER A 130 -14.98 10.23 17.96
CA SER A 130 -14.40 11.51 17.55
C SER A 130 -13.64 12.14 18.72
N LEU A 131 -12.47 12.72 18.45
CA LEU A 131 -11.67 13.43 19.45
C LEU A 131 -12.45 14.56 20.13
N ALA A 132 -13.44 15.16 19.45
CA ALA A 132 -14.27 16.23 20.00
C ALA A 132 -15.07 15.79 21.25
N ASP A 133 -15.50 14.53 21.27
CA ASP A 133 -16.29 13.96 22.37
C ASP A 133 -15.42 13.67 23.61
N LEU A 134 -14.10 13.58 23.44
CA LEU A 134 -13.13 13.31 24.50
C LEU A 134 -12.57 14.57 25.16
N ARG A 135 -13.16 15.75 24.91
CA ARG A 135 -12.74 16.98 25.58
C ARG A 135 -13.10 16.95 27.08
N PRO A 136 -12.23 17.49 27.96
CA PRO A 136 -11.06 18.33 27.65
C PRO A 136 -9.74 17.58 27.50
N TYR A 137 -8.95 17.96 26.49
CA TYR A 137 -7.54 17.58 26.33
C TYR A 137 -6.70 18.83 26.03
N PRO A 138 -5.40 18.86 26.36
CA PRO A 138 -4.54 20.00 26.04
C PRO A 138 -4.39 20.12 24.51
N SER A 139 -4.79 21.25 23.92
CA SER A 139 -4.71 21.50 22.47
C SER A 139 -3.57 22.43 22.05
N HIS A 140 -3.14 23.32 22.95
CA HIS A 140 -2.07 24.30 22.69
C HIS A 140 -1.13 24.40 23.89
N GLN A 141 0.13 24.76 23.62
CA GLN A 141 1.12 25.02 24.66
C GLN A 141 0.75 26.30 25.43
N GLY A 142 0.54 26.20 26.75
CA GLY A 142 0.16 27.35 27.59
C GLY A 142 1.32 28.08 28.27
N LEU A 143 2.45 27.40 28.51
CA LEU A 143 3.61 27.95 29.20
C LEU A 143 4.90 27.37 28.60
N GLU A 144 5.91 28.22 28.44
CA GLU A 144 7.25 27.84 28.00
C GLU A 144 8.23 28.09 29.16
N TYR A 145 9.01 27.07 29.55
CA TYR A 145 10.05 27.21 30.57
C TYR A 145 11.41 27.38 29.89
N ARG A 146 11.90 28.62 29.82
CA ARG A 146 13.24 28.91 29.31
C ARG A 146 14.30 28.78 30.41
N SER A 147 15.25 27.87 30.21
CA SER A 147 16.42 27.72 31.08
C SER A 147 17.61 28.50 30.50
N PRO A 148 18.44 29.15 31.34
CA PRO A 148 19.71 29.74 30.91
C PRO A 148 20.78 28.70 30.54
N HIS A 149 20.58 27.43 30.89
CA HIS A 149 21.52 26.35 30.60
C HIS A 149 21.12 25.67 29.30
N ALA A 150 22.07 25.54 28.36
CA ALA A 150 21.89 24.92 27.05
C ALA A 150 21.73 23.38 27.09
N ALA A 151 21.55 22.79 28.28
CA ALA A 151 21.42 21.35 28.44
C ALA A 151 19.95 20.90 28.23
N LYS A 152 19.77 19.78 27.53
CA LYS A 152 18.47 19.14 27.30
C LYS A 152 17.85 18.70 28.63
N GLN A 153 16.60 19.08 28.88
CA GLN A 153 15.86 18.63 30.07
C GLN A 153 15.39 17.19 29.86
N THR A 154 15.81 16.26 30.73
CA THR A 154 15.49 14.82 30.62
C THR A 154 14.23 14.43 31.40
N ASN A 155 13.88 15.16 32.46
CA ASN A 155 12.79 14.81 33.35
C ASN A 155 12.14 16.06 33.99
N VAL A 156 10.81 16.04 34.15
CA VAL A 156 10.03 17.06 34.84
C VAL A 156 9.01 16.38 35.75
N ALA A 157 8.94 16.81 37.02
CA ALA A 157 7.94 16.33 37.97
C ALA A 157 7.07 17.47 38.50
N ALA A 158 5.75 17.25 38.48
CA ALA A 158 4.77 18.18 39.05
C ALA A 158 4.49 17.83 40.52
N LYS A 159 4.32 18.86 41.35
CA LYS A 159 3.89 18.69 42.75
C LYS A 159 2.37 18.43 42.81
N THR A 160 1.95 17.58 43.73
CA THR A 160 0.54 17.18 43.92
C THR A 160 -0.41 18.32 44.31
N THR A 161 0.10 19.46 44.77
CA THR A 161 -0.71 20.60 45.23
C THR A 161 -1.25 21.49 44.10
N GLY A 162 -1.00 21.18 42.82
CA GLY A 162 -1.61 21.85 41.65
C GLY A 162 -1.33 23.35 41.49
N LEU A 163 -0.58 23.97 42.41
CA LEU A 163 -0.41 25.41 42.48
C LEU A 163 0.77 25.87 41.62
N LEU A 164 0.55 26.07 40.32
CA LEU A 164 1.48 26.83 39.48
C LEU A 164 1.41 28.31 39.87
N ARG A 165 2.36 28.78 40.67
CA ARG A 165 2.51 30.22 40.92
C ARG A 165 3.10 30.90 39.68
N ARG A 166 2.28 31.66 38.95
CA ARG A 166 2.77 32.66 37.98
C ARG A 166 3.70 33.63 38.71
N LYS A 167 5.02 33.54 38.48
CA LYS A 167 5.93 34.65 38.76
C LYS A 167 5.63 35.73 37.70
N LYS A 168 4.97 36.82 38.10
CA LYS A 168 4.88 38.02 37.26
C LYS A 168 6.29 38.61 37.15
N THR A 169 6.96 38.39 36.02
CA THR A 169 7.93 39.36 35.51
C THR A 169 7.13 40.31 34.63
N VAL A 170 7.19 41.60 34.94
CA VAL A 170 6.60 42.66 34.11
C VAL A 170 7.65 43.07 33.09
N PRO A 171 7.47 42.83 31.78
CA PRO A 171 8.15 43.60 30.78
C PRO A 171 7.39 44.92 30.56
N ALA A 172 8.15 46.01 30.51
CA ALA A 172 7.66 47.33 30.15
C ALA A 172 7.00 47.33 28.76
N SER A 173 6.08 48.26 28.61
CA SER A 173 5.22 48.53 27.45
C SER A 173 5.96 48.54 26.10
N ASP A 174 5.35 47.96 25.07
CA ASP A 174 4.71 48.67 23.96
C ASP A 174 4.57 47.77 22.71
N ALA A 175 3.67 48.20 21.83
CA ALA A 175 3.46 47.79 20.44
C ALA A 175 2.45 46.67 20.16
N VAL A 176 1.25 47.14 19.81
CA VAL A 176 0.26 46.54 18.92
C VAL A 176 0.90 46.22 17.55
N LYS A 177 0.69 45.01 17.03
CA LYS A 177 0.33 44.81 15.62
C LYS A 177 -0.31 43.43 15.38
N ALA A 178 -1.44 43.48 14.68
CA ALA A 178 -2.12 42.37 14.06
C ALA A 178 -1.48 42.06 12.68
N GLU A 179 -2.03 41.02 12.03
CA GLU A 179 -1.68 40.39 10.74
C GLU A 179 -0.77 39.15 10.91
N GLY A 180 -1.09 37.94 10.46
CA GLY A 180 -2.03 37.52 9.43
C GLY A 180 -1.30 37.32 8.11
N ASP A 181 -0.60 36.19 7.93
CA ASP A 181 -0.62 35.42 6.68
C ASP A 181 0.11 34.08 6.87
N THR A 182 -0.53 33.05 6.35
CA THR A 182 -0.04 31.68 6.16
C THR A 182 0.85 31.64 4.92
N ASP A 183 2.09 31.15 5.06
CA ASP A 183 2.83 30.56 3.95
C ASP A 183 3.55 29.31 4.46
N GLU A 184 3.09 28.16 3.98
CA GLU A 184 3.73 26.86 4.14
C GLU A 184 4.98 26.83 3.26
N GLN A 185 6.17 26.90 3.87
CA GLN A 185 7.41 26.46 3.23
C GLN A 185 7.73 25.05 3.72
N ARG A 186 7.65 24.13 2.76
CA ARG A 186 8.03 22.74 2.85
C ARG A 186 9.55 22.68 2.67
N ASP A 187 10.26 22.56 3.78
CA ASP A 187 11.69 22.25 3.75
C ASP A 187 11.84 20.73 3.63
N GLU A 188 12.53 20.31 2.57
CA GLU A 188 12.94 18.93 2.33
C GLU A 188 14.06 18.60 3.33
N GLU A 189 13.82 17.67 4.25
CA GLU A 189 14.85 17.16 5.16
C GLU A 189 15.77 16.21 4.38
N GLU A 190 17.05 16.59 4.26
CA GLU A 190 18.15 15.71 3.83
C GLU A 190 18.51 14.79 5.01
N ASP A 191 18.41 13.47 4.78
CA ASP A 191 18.82 12.43 5.72
C ASP A 191 20.36 12.36 5.79
N ASP A 192 20.97 13.10 6.72
CA ASP A 192 22.36 12.86 7.13
C ASP A 192 22.37 11.80 8.25
N GLU A 193 22.74 10.56 7.88
CA GLU A 193 23.02 9.47 8.82
C GLU A 193 24.33 9.78 9.61
N GLU A 194 24.22 10.52 10.71
CA GLU A 194 25.31 10.66 11.68
C GLU A 194 25.32 9.46 12.65
N GLU A 195 26.44 8.72 12.66
CA GLU A 195 26.71 7.61 13.58
C GLU A 195 26.58 8.07 15.04
N GLU A 196 25.57 7.57 15.75
CA GLU A 196 25.34 7.82 17.17
C GLU A 196 26.46 7.19 18.02
N GLU A 197 27.48 7.96 18.39
CA GLU A 197 28.30 7.62 19.55
C GLU A 197 27.40 7.66 20.80
N GLU A 198 27.16 6.49 21.41
CA GLU A 198 26.50 6.32 22.71
C GLU A 198 27.35 6.95 23.83
N SER A 199 27.43 8.28 23.84
CA SER A 199 27.88 9.03 25.00
C SER A 199 26.77 8.93 26.05
N GLN A 200 27.09 8.30 27.18
CA GLN A 200 26.15 8.06 28.25
C GLN A 200 25.66 9.40 28.83
N VAL A 201 24.52 9.88 28.33
CA VAL A 201 23.91 11.15 28.76
C VAL A 201 23.55 11.01 30.25
N PRO A 202 23.96 11.93 31.13
CA PRO A 202 23.61 11.86 32.55
C PRO A 202 22.08 11.96 32.69
N TYR A 203 21.44 10.85 33.01
CA TYR A 203 19.99 10.77 33.20
C TYR A 203 19.64 11.05 34.66
N ALA A 204 19.20 12.27 34.95
CA ALA A 204 18.64 12.60 36.25
C ALA A 204 17.13 12.33 36.25
N PHE A 205 16.64 11.56 37.24
CA PHE A 205 15.22 11.36 37.50
C PHE A 205 14.82 12.14 38.75
N VAL A 206 13.77 12.96 38.63
CA VAL A 206 13.26 13.76 39.74
C VAL A 206 11.80 13.38 39.97
N ALA A 207 11.41 13.17 41.23
CA ALA A 207 10.02 12.90 41.59
C ALA A 207 9.64 13.61 42.89
N TRP A 208 8.45 14.21 42.91
CA TRP A 208 7.88 14.76 44.13
C TRP A 208 7.32 13.65 45.02
N ASN A 209 7.43 13.83 46.34
CA ASN A 209 6.70 13.00 47.28
C ASN A 209 5.17 13.13 47.02
N PRO A 210 4.44 12.02 46.84
CA PRO A 210 2.99 12.05 46.65
C PRO A 210 2.23 12.71 47.80
N ASN A 211 2.77 12.67 49.03
CA ASN A 211 2.13 13.31 50.18
C ASN A 211 2.27 14.85 50.11
N HIS A 212 1.15 15.56 50.00
CA HIS A 212 1.10 17.02 49.87
C HIS A 212 1.58 17.78 51.11
N GLU A 213 1.52 17.16 52.30
CA GLU A 213 2.01 17.73 53.56
C GLU A 213 3.54 17.79 53.62
N LEU A 214 4.22 16.92 52.87
CA LEU A 214 5.68 16.78 52.88
C LEU A 214 6.27 17.34 51.59
N HIS A 215 6.97 18.47 51.68
CA HIS A 215 7.59 19.12 50.52
C HIS A 215 8.98 18.54 50.21
N LEU A 216 9.02 17.23 49.96
CA LEU A 216 10.24 16.49 49.68
C LEU A 216 10.33 16.14 48.19
N VAL A 217 11.55 16.23 47.64
CA VAL A 217 11.87 15.85 46.25
C VAL A 217 12.95 14.78 46.30
N ALA A 218 12.72 13.68 45.60
CA ALA A 218 13.75 12.70 45.32
C ALA A 218 14.43 13.05 43.99
N ALA A 219 15.76 13.06 43.99
CA ALA A 219 16.56 13.20 42.78
C ALA A 219 17.55 12.03 42.74
N ALA A 220 17.52 11.28 41.64
CA ALA A 220 18.48 10.23 41.32
C ALA A 220 19.27 10.66 40.08
N MET A 221 20.56 10.35 40.03
CA MET A 221 21.50 10.71 38.97
C MET A 221 22.37 9.52 38.62
#